data_AF-A0A6G0AIT8-F1
#
_entry.id   AF-A0A6G0AIT8-F1
#
_cell.length_a   1.000
_cell.length_b   1.000
_cell.length_c   1.000
_cell.angle_alpha   90.00
_cell.angle_beta   90.00
_cell.angle_gamma   90.00
#
_symmetry.space_group_name_H-M   'P 1'
#
loop_
_entity.id
_entity.type
_entity.pdbx_description
1 polymer ?
#
loop_
_entity_poly.entity_id
_entity_poly.type
_entity_poly.pdbx_seq_one_letter_code
_entity_poly.pdbx_strand_id
1 'polypeptide(L)'
;MIRKYFNLVLVLFFFTGVINISNAQSDREIVDNFKAEYSAIEKSIKDATSLQELQPVADKISTLNSNYLVHKDLLDKSLYPDKFDESIDKLNKAYLLRQGDFSTIDVLQTEVGELKQQVEVLNQRNNELLSQVQRLEAQRDKDAKTIKKLEKLVVELRESIHERDNLVLAMIDSLMPPTMRDKDVFSTEDKSEVASQEQRDNVLNNVKTTIRDNIKFIKATSLKPDDLKEIKEQQKDFINKWQKVGVRLVEVYADNDKKSEELKQIDDLFNEWNAAVRQEAWESINEEFSLNGIELRSFRNGEDFTASVETFIDDELKNLGVKSEEESKRIYAQFADSTWFKTIQPVWMTYLVENKMLTDENKNKMESKIGEWKNALYPSNWWIYVVIAIVIIAIVAFILTKRRKPKSAENISLKE
;
A
#
# COMPACT_ATOMS: atom_id res chain seq x y z
N MET A 1 65.44 83.20 -29.06
CA MET A 1 64.24 82.34 -29.22
C MET A 1 64.49 80.86 -28.89
N ILE A 2 65.74 80.38 -28.76
CA ILE A 2 66.06 78.95 -28.49
C ILE A 2 66.08 78.58 -26.99
N ARG A 3 66.31 79.56 -26.09
CA ARG A 3 66.39 79.32 -24.63
C ARG A 3 65.03 79.12 -23.93
N LYS A 4 63.91 79.50 -24.58
CA LYS A 4 62.56 79.39 -24.02
C LYS A 4 61.90 78.02 -24.25
N TYR A 5 62.38 77.25 -25.24
CA TYR A 5 61.85 75.91 -25.54
C TYR A 5 62.61 74.79 -24.83
N PHE A 6 63.84 75.04 -24.36
CA PHE A 6 64.61 74.03 -23.63
C PHE A 6 64.01 73.72 -22.24
N ASN A 7 63.48 74.73 -21.55
CA ASN A 7 62.82 74.53 -20.25
C ASN A 7 61.40 73.94 -20.37
N LEU A 8 60.79 73.95 -21.57
CA LEU A 8 59.48 73.32 -21.79
C LEU A 8 59.60 71.81 -22.05
N VAL A 9 60.70 71.38 -22.69
CA VAL A 9 60.97 69.95 -22.95
C VAL A 9 61.47 69.23 -21.69
N LEU A 10 62.16 69.92 -20.79
CA LEU A 10 62.67 69.32 -19.55
C LEU A 10 61.60 69.15 -18.45
N VAL A 11 60.49 69.90 -18.53
CA VAL A 11 59.33 69.76 -17.63
C VAL A 11 58.33 68.71 -18.16
N LEU A 12 58.32 68.42 -19.47
CA LEU A 12 57.49 67.35 -20.04
C LEU A 12 58.08 65.94 -19.88
N PHE A 13 59.38 65.81 -19.55
CA PHE A 13 60.02 64.50 -19.36
C PHE A 13 59.95 63.96 -17.91
N PHE A 14 59.43 64.74 -16.97
CA PHE A 14 59.27 64.32 -15.56
C PHE A 14 57.87 63.81 -15.21
N PHE A 15 56.92 63.79 -16.15
CA PHE A 15 55.54 63.38 -15.90
C PHE A 15 55.11 62.05 -16.54
N THR A 16 56.01 61.32 -17.19
CA THR A 16 55.72 59.97 -17.76
C THR A 16 56.34 58.82 -16.95
N GLY A 17 56.76 59.08 -15.70
CA GLY A 17 57.58 58.15 -14.92
C GLY A 17 56.93 57.48 -13.71
N VAL A 18 55.64 57.70 -13.41
CA VAL A 18 55.00 57.09 -12.22
C VAL A 18 53.51 56.87 -12.45
N ILE A 19 53.11 55.85 -13.22
CA ILE A 19 51.88 55.07 -12.95
C ILE A 19 52.10 53.63 -13.43
N ASN A 20 52.96 52.90 -12.74
CA ASN A 20 52.74 51.48 -12.46
C ASN A 20 52.79 51.37 -10.95
N ILE A 21 51.77 51.90 -10.29
CA ILE A 21 51.49 51.49 -8.90
C ILE A 21 50.88 50.10 -9.03
N SER A 22 51.74 49.10 -9.15
CA SER A 22 51.41 47.77 -8.64
C SER A 22 51.09 47.99 -7.17
N ASN A 23 49.81 47.97 -6.82
CA ASN A 23 49.36 47.91 -5.43
C ASN A 23 50.07 46.71 -4.82
N ALA A 24 51.11 46.95 -4.03
CA ALA A 24 51.84 45.91 -3.32
C ALA A 24 50.94 45.41 -2.20
N GLN A 25 50.05 44.49 -2.56
CA GLN A 25 49.19 43.80 -1.63
C GLN A 25 50.06 42.92 -0.74
N SER A 26 49.84 42.95 0.59
CA SER A 26 50.63 42.11 1.49
C SER A 26 50.30 40.63 1.25
N ASP A 27 51.27 39.73 1.38
CA ASP A 27 51.05 38.27 1.35
C ASP A 27 49.87 37.84 2.24
N ARG A 28 49.73 38.46 3.42
CA ARG A 28 48.59 38.21 4.31
C ARG A 28 47.27 38.65 3.70
N GLU A 29 47.24 39.80 3.06
CA GLU A 29 46.05 40.36 2.42
C GLU A 29 45.63 39.52 1.20
N ILE A 30 46.59 38.98 0.43
CA ILE A 30 46.33 38.03 -0.66
C ILE A 30 45.65 36.76 -0.13
N VAL A 31 46.18 36.20 0.97
CA VAL A 31 45.60 35.00 1.61
C VAL A 31 44.20 35.28 2.16
N ASP A 32 44.02 36.41 2.85
CA ASP A 32 42.75 36.78 3.46
C ASP A 32 41.67 37.02 2.38
N ASN A 33 42.02 37.68 1.27
CA ASN A 33 41.11 37.88 0.14
C ASN A 33 40.76 36.57 -0.57
N PHE A 34 41.74 35.70 -0.81
CA PHE A 34 41.46 34.38 -1.37
C PHE A 34 40.46 33.61 -0.50
N LYS A 35 40.68 33.56 0.82
CA LYS A 35 39.79 32.87 1.75
C LYS A 35 38.39 33.49 1.77
N ALA A 36 38.30 34.82 1.71
CA ALA A 36 37.02 35.53 1.67
C ALA A 36 36.24 35.24 0.39
N GLU A 37 36.89 35.35 -0.78
CA GLU A 37 36.27 35.05 -2.08
C GLU A 37 35.90 33.57 -2.20
N TYR A 38 36.80 32.66 -1.78
CA TYR A 38 36.52 31.22 -1.69
C TYR A 38 35.26 30.95 -0.87
N SER A 39 35.18 31.52 0.34
CA SER A 39 34.04 31.30 1.24
C SER A 39 32.75 31.90 0.66
N ALA A 40 32.84 33.04 -0.02
CA ALA A 40 31.70 33.67 -0.68
C ALA A 40 31.20 32.84 -1.88
N ILE A 41 32.10 32.21 -2.63
CA ILE A 41 31.77 31.31 -3.72
C ILE A 41 31.16 30.02 -3.16
N GLU A 42 31.76 29.41 -2.15
CA GLU A 42 31.22 28.23 -1.48
C GLU A 42 29.80 28.50 -0.96
N LYS A 43 29.59 29.66 -0.33
CA LYS A 43 28.27 30.10 0.10
C LYS A 43 27.32 30.31 -1.09
N SER A 44 27.77 30.91 -2.19
CA SER A 44 26.95 31.08 -3.40
C SER A 44 26.52 29.74 -4.00
N ILE A 45 27.38 28.71 -3.97
CA ILE A 45 27.02 27.34 -4.41
C ILE A 45 25.95 26.75 -3.48
N LYS A 46 26.11 26.90 -2.17
CA LYS A 46 25.17 26.35 -1.16
C LYS A 46 23.82 27.06 -1.19
N ASP A 47 23.83 28.37 -1.33
CA ASP A 47 22.63 29.21 -1.26
C ASP A 47 21.89 29.31 -2.61
N ALA A 48 22.50 28.85 -3.72
CA ALA A 48 21.83 28.80 -5.01
C ALA A 48 20.56 27.93 -4.92
N THR A 49 19.47 28.42 -5.49
CA THR A 49 18.16 27.75 -5.50
C THR A 49 17.73 27.28 -6.89
N SER A 50 18.50 27.62 -7.93
CA SER A 50 18.22 27.23 -9.32
C SER A 50 19.48 27.14 -10.17
N LEU A 51 19.36 26.49 -11.34
CA LEU A 51 20.43 26.46 -12.35
C LEU A 51 20.82 27.88 -12.80
N GLN A 52 19.86 28.80 -12.88
CA GLN A 52 20.08 30.18 -13.30
C GLN A 52 20.93 30.96 -12.28
N GLU A 53 20.72 30.72 -10.98
CA GLU A 53 21.53 31.32 -9.91
C GLU A 53 22.92 30.66 -9.80
N LEU A 54 23.03 29.37 -10.13
CA LEU A 54 24.28 28.63 -10.08
C LEU A 54 25.20 28.95 -11.28
N GLN A 55 24.65 29.16 -12.48
CA GLN A 55 25.39 29.51 -13.70
C GLN A 55 26.51 30.54 -13.51
N PRO A 56 26.27 31.74 -12.95
CA PRO A 56 27.31 32.76 -12.76
C PRO A 56 28.40 32.37 -11.76
N VAL A 57 28.21 31.31 -10.96
CA VAL A 57 29.20 30.83 -9.99
C VAL A 57 30.38 30.15 -10.69
N ALA A 58 30.17 29.52 -11.85
CA ALA A 58 31.25 28.95 -12.65
C ALA A 58 32.28 30.03 -13.04
N ASP A 59 31.80 31.19 -13.47
CA ASP A 59 32.65 32.33 -13.82
C ASP A 59 33.40 32.87 -12.60
N LYS A 60 32.78 32.86 -11.41
CA LYS A 60 33.45 33.25 -10.15
C LYS A 60 34.57 32.28 -9.78
N ILE A 61 34.37 30.97 -9.93
CA ILE A 61 35.41 29.96 -9.69
C ILE A 61 36.56 30.14 -10.67
N SER A 62 36.25 30.35 -11.96
CA SER A 62 37.25 30.62 -13.00
C SER A 62 38.05 31.89 -12.69
N THR A 63 37.36 32.96 -12.27
CA THR A 63 37.98 34.24 -11.89
C THR A 63 38.86 34.10 -10.66
N LEU A 64 38.41 33.40 -9.61
CA LEU A 64 39.20 33.09 -8.42
C LEU A 64 40.48 32.32 -8.81
N ASN A 65 40.33 31.28 -9.64
CA ASN A 65 41.47 30.51 -10.11
C ASN A 65 42.47 31.40 -10.87
N SER A 66 42.00 32.18 -11.84
CA SER A 66 42.85 33.06 -12.65
C SER A 66 43.55 34.14 -11.84
N ASN A 67 42.86 34.79 -10.89
CA ASN A 67 43.40 35.90 -10.10
C ASN A 67 44.50 35.45 -9.13
N TYR A 68 44.36 34.25 -8.56
CA TYR A 68 45.24 33.76 -7.50
C TYR A 68 46.25 32.71 -7.97
N LEU A 69 46.19 32.26 -9.22
CA LEU A 69 47.16 31.32 -9.80
C LEU A 69 48.61 31.82 -9.68
N VAL A 70 48.84 33.13 -9.87
CA VAL A 70 50.16 33.75 -9.74
C VAL A 70 50.69 33.69 -8.30
N HIS A 71 49.81 33.52 -7.31
CA HIS A 71 50.11 33.45 -5.88
C HIS A 71 50.04 32.02 -5.30
N LYS A 72 49.99 31.00 -6.16
CA LYS A 72 49.85 29.59 -5.77
C LYS A 72 50.82 29.15 -4.67
N ASP A 73 52.12 29.41 -4.83
CA ASP A 73 53.15 28.97 -3.88
C ASP A 73 52.96 29.54 -2.46
N LEU A 74 52.40 30.76 -2.37
CA LEU A 74 52.05 31.39 -1.10
C LEU A 74 50.81 30.73 -0.49
N LEU A 75 49.79 30.50 -1.30
CA LEU A 75 48.52 29.90 -0.88
C LEU A 75 48.69 28.43 -0.47
N ASP A 76 49.50 27.64 -1.18
CA ASP A 76 49.81 26.24 -0.82
C ASP A 76 50.43 26.11 0.58
N LYS A 77 51.16 27.13 1.05
CA LYS A 77 51.72 27.16 2.41
C LYS A 77 50.71 27.64 3.46
N SER A 78 49.74 28.43 3.05
CA SER A 78 48.83 29.16 3.94
C SER A 78 47.47 28.47 4.14
N LEU A 79 47.12 27.53 3.26
CA LEU A 79 45.84 26.81 3.23
C LEU A 79 45.89 25.42 3.90
N TYR A 80 47.01 25.05 4.52
CA TYR A 80 47.23 23.73 5.12
C TYR A 80 46.07 23.28 6.04
N PRO A 81 45.60 22.01 5.94
CA PRO A 81 46.19 20.90 5.17
C PRO A 81 45.92 20.94 3.67
N ASP A 82 45.00 21.81 3.22
CA ASP A 82 44.64 21.92 1.81
C ASP A 82 45.65 22.75 1.01
N LYS A 83 45.65 22.56 -0.31
CA LYS A 83 46.42 23.36 -1.27
C LYS A 83 45.52 24.24 -2.14
N PHE A 84 46.12 25.17 -2.89
CA PHE A 84 45.40 26.03 -3.83
C PHE A 84 44.59 25.22 -4.85
N ASP A 85 45.24 24.29 -5.55
CA ASP A 85 44.57 23.45 -6.57
C ASP A 85 43.45 22.61 -5.94
N GLU A 86 43.68 22.06 -4.73
CA GLU A 86 42.69 21.27 -4.00
C GLU A 86 41.47 22.12 -3.59
N SER A 87 41.70 23.39 -3.21
CA SER A 87 40.62 24.33 -2.89
C SER A 87 39.76 24.60 -4.14
N ILE A 88 40.40 24.91 -5.27
CA ILE A 88 39.68 25.14 -6.53
C ILE A 88 38.92 23.87 -6.97
N ASP A 89 39.53 22.69 -6.85
CA ASP A 89 38.89 21.41 -7.16
C ASP A 89 37.68 21.13 -6.26
N LYS A 90 37.75 21.47 -4.96
CA LYS A 90 36.59 21.37 -4.05
C LYS A 90 35.43 22.25 -4.51
N LEU A 91 35.69 23.49 -4.93
CA LEU A 91 34.64 24.37 -5.46
C LEU A 91 34.04 23.81 -6.76
N ASN A 92 34.86 23.32 -7.68
CA ASN A 92 34.38 22.71 -8.93
C ASN A 92 33.54 21.46 -8.66
N LYS A 93 33.96 20.59 -7.74
CA LYS A 93 33.17 19.42 -7.34
C LYS A 93 31.85 19.81 -6.70
N ALA A 94 31.86 20.78 -5.78
CA ALA A 94 30.64 21.28 -5.16
C ALA A 94 29.68 21.89 -6.19
N TYR A 95 30.20 22.65 -7.16
CA TYR A 95 29.44 23.21 -8.27
C TYR A 95 28.81 22.10 -9.14
N LEU A 96 29.60 21.12 -9.57
CA LEU A 96 29.13 20.02 -10.43
C LEU A 96 28.08 19.15 -9.74
N LEU A 97 28.26 18.87 -8.44
CA LEU A 97 27.27 18.17 -7.64
C LEU A 97 25.96 18.96 -7.60
N ARG A 98 26.02 20.24 -7.25
CA ARG A 98 24.83 21.10 -7.18
C ARG A 98 24.13 21.26 -8.53
N GLN A 99 24.90 21.35 -9.62
CA GLN A 99 24.36 21.40 -10.98
C GLN A 99 23.65 20.10 -11.36
N GLY A 100 24.24 18.95 -11.00
CA GLY A 100 23.64 17.63 -11.19
C GLY A 100 22.33 17.48 -10.39
N ASP A 101 22.29 18.03 -9.18
CA ASP A 101 21.09 18.02 -8.33
C ASP A 101 19.94 18.78 -8.99
N PHE A 102 20.17 20.02 -9.43
CA PHE A 102 19.12 20.80 -10.09
C PHE A 102 18.63 20.16 -11.39
N SER A 103 19.54 19.57 -12.18
CA SER A 103 19.17 18.86 -13.41
C SER A 103 18.30 17.64 -13.12
N THR A 104 18.59 16.94 -12.03
CA THR A 104 17.77 15.80 -11.57
C THR A 104 16.40 16.27 -11.08
N ILE A 105 16.34 17.37 -10.33
CA ILE A 105 15.10 17.96 -9.83
C ILE A 105 14.18 18.37 -10.99
N ASP A 106 14.72 19.01 -12.04
CA ASP A 106 13.94 19.43 -13.21
C ASP A 106 13.30 18.23 -13.96
N VAL A 107 14.08 17.14 -14.14
CA VAL A 107 13.58 15.88 -14.71
C VAL A 107 12.48 15.28 -13.83
N LEU A 108 12.71 15.20 -12.51
CA LEU A 108 11.74 14.66 -11.57
C LEU A 108 10.46 15.49 -11.49
N GLN A 109 10.55 16.83 -11.59
CA GLN A 109 9.39 17.71 -11.62
C GLN A 109 8.57 17.52 -12.90
N THR A 110 9.23 17.33 -14.04
CA THR A 110 8.57 17.02 -15.31
C THR A 110 7.85 15.67 -15.22
N GLU A 111 8.53 14.64 -14.71
CA GLU A 111 7.94 13.31 -14.50
C GLU A 111 6.74 13.37 -13.54
N VAL A 112 6.85 14.09 -12.42
CA VAL A 112 5.73 14.32 -11.49
C VAL A 112 4.54 14.99 -12.18
N GLY A 113 4.79 15.95 -13.07
CA GLY A 113 3.74 16.61 -13.87
C GLY A 113 3.01 15.63 -14.79
N GLU A 114 3.75 14.78 -15.49
CA GLU A 114 3.19 13.75 -16.38
C GLU A 114 2.41 12.68 -15.60
N LEU A 115 2.97 12.20 -14.48
CA LEU A 115 2.32 11.24 -13.60
C LEU A 115 1.02 11.80 -13.02
N LYS A 116 1.01 13.07 -12.62
CA LYS A 116 -0.19 13.77 -12.14
C LYS A 116 -1.30 13.76 -13.19
N GLN A 117 -0.98 14.06 -14.44
CA GLN A 117 -1.96 14.04 -15.53
C GLN A 117 -2.54 12.64 -15.75
N GLN A 118 -1.70 11.60 -15.70
CA GLN A 118 -2.15 10.22 -15.82
C GLN A 118 -3.05 9.79 -14.65
N VAL A 119 -2.69 10.18 -13.42
CA VAL A 119 -3.52 9.94 -12.22
C VAL A 119 -4.89 10.60 -12.35
N GLU A 120 -4.97 11.82 -12.89
CA GLU A 120 -6.25 12.51 -13.10
C GLU A 120 -7.14 11.78 -14.10
N VAL A 121 -6.58 11.33 -15.23
CA VAL A 121 -7.30 10.52 -16.23
C VAL A 121 -7.83 9.23 -15.62
N LEU A 122 -7.01 8.51 -14.86
CA LEU A 122 -7.43 7.27 -14.21
C LEU A 122 -8.47 7.53 -13.12
N ASN A 123 -8.38 8.63 -12.37
CA ASN A 123 -9.41 9.01 -11.39
C ASN A 123 -10.77 9.22 -12.06
N GLN A 124 -10.82 9.90 -13.21
CA GLN A 124 -12.06 10.09 -13.97
C GLN A 124 -12.63 8.74 -14.42
N ARG A 125 -11.79 7.90 -15.03
CA ARG A 125 -12.18 6.55 -15.46
C ARG A 125 -12.67 5.67 -14.30
N ASN A 126 -11.97 5.69 -13.17
CA ASN A 126 -12.33 4.92 -11.98
C ASN A 126 -13.68 5.36 -11.42
N ASN A 127 -13.98 6.67 -11.40
CA ASN A 127 -15.27 7.18 -10.97
C ASN A 127 -16.42 6.75 -11.90
N GLU A 128 -16.19 6.73 -13.22
CA GLU A 128 -17.16 6.24 -14.20
C GLU A 128 -17.44 4.74 -14.05
N LEU A 129 -16.38 3.94 -13.90
CA LEU A 129 -16.47 2.49 -13.69
C LEU A 129 -17.16 2.18 -12.36
N LEU A 130 -16.79 2.85 -11.27
CA LEU A 130 -17.41 2.71 -9.96
C LEU A 130 -18.91 3.01 -10.01
N SER A 131 -19.30 4.09 -10.71
CA SER A 131 -20.70 4.42 -10.91
C SER A 131 -21.46 3.35 -11.70
N GLN A 132 -20.79 2.66 -12.64
CA GLN A 132 -21.39 1.53 -13.37
C GLN A 132 -21.53 0.29 -12.49
N VAL A 133 -20.51 -0.03 -11.69
CA VAL A 133 -20.52 -1.13 -10.72
C VAL A 133 -21.67 -0.96 -9.74
N GLN A 134 -21.78 0.20 -9.07
CA GLN A 134 -22.86 0.48 -8.13
C GLN A 134 -24.26 0.31 -8.73
N ARG A 135 -24.45 0.73 -9.99
CA ARG A 135 -25.73 0.54 -10.69
C ARG A 135 -26.04 -0.93 -10.98
N LEU A 136 -25.03 -1.74 -11.29
CA LEU A 136 -25.23 -3.17 -11.55
C LEU A 136 -25.37 -3.99 -10.27
N GLU A 137 -24.64 -3.64 -9.20
CA GLU A 137 -24.81 -4.26 -7.87
C GLU A 137 -26.27 -4.10 -7.39
N ALA A 138 -26.86 -2.92 -7.55
CA ALA A 138 -28.27 -2.69 -7.23
C ALA A 138 -29.27 -3.48 -8.10
N GLN A 139 -28.81 -4.14 -9.17
CA GLN A 139 -29.63 -4.91 -10.10
C GLN A 139 -29.26 -6.41 -10.14
N ARG A 140 -28.34 -6.84 -9.28
CA ARG A 140 -27.65 -8.13 -9.41
C ARG A 140 -28.58 -9.36 -9.35
N ASP A 141 -29.74 -9.24 -8.71
CA ASP A 141 -30.72 -10.32 -8.54
C ASP A 141 -31.47 -10.71 -9.83
N LYS A 142 -31.22 -10.05 -10.96
CA LYS A 142 -32.14 -10.08 -12.11
C LYS A 142 -31.78 -11.07 -13.22
N ASP A 143 -30.51 -11.39 -13.47
CA ASP A 143 -30.09 -12.47 -14.37
C ASP A 143 -28.57 -12.75 -14.37
N ALA A 144 -28.18 -13.95 -14.85
CA ALA A 144 -26.77 -14.38 -14.96
C ALA A 144 -25.91 -13.50 -15.90
N LYS A 145 -26.53 -12.79 -16.84
CA LYS A 145 -25.83 -11.89 -17.78
C LYS A 145 -25.37 -10.62 -17.07
N THR A 146 -26.20 -10.11 -16.16
CA THR A 146 -25.92 -8.95 -15.31
C THR A 146 -24.79 -9.26 -14.34
N ILE A 147 -24.80 -10.44 -13.71
CA ILE A 147 -23.72 -10.91 -12.83
C ILE A 147 -22.39 -10.96 -13.59
N LYS A 148 -22.36 -11.59 -14.77
CA LYS A 148 -21.12 -11.68 -15.57
C LYS A 148 -20.59 -10.32 -16.00
N LYS A 149 -21.49 -9.37 -16.31
CA LYS A 149 -21.12 -7.99 -16.65
C LYS A 149 -20.54 -7.26 -15.43
N LEU A 150 -21.15 -7.45 -14.27
CA LEU A 150 -20.69 -6.89 -13.00
C LEU A 150 -19.29 -7.41 -12.66
N GLU A 151 -19.07 -8.72 -12.66
CA GLU A 151 -17.75 -9.33 -12.38
C GLU A 151 -16.66 -8.74 -13.29
N LYS A 152 -16.95 -8.58 -14.58
CA LYS A 152 -16.03 -7.96 -15.52
C LYS A 152 -15.71 -6.50 -15.17
N LEU A 153 -16.74 -5.69 -14.83
CA LEU A 153 -16.53 -4.29 -14.47
C LEU A 153 -15.78 -4.13 -13.13
N VAL A 154 -16.00 -5.02 -12.17
CA VAL A 154 -15.25 -5.03 -10.90
C VAL A 154 -13.77 -5.30 -11.17
N VAL A 155 -13.44 -6.27 -12.02
CA VAL A 155 -12.05 -6.54 -12.42
C VAL A 155 -11.43 -5.34 -13.16
N GLU A 156 -12.13 -4.78 -14.16
CA GLU A 156 -11.63 -3.60 -14.90
C GLU A 156 -11.41 -2.39 -13.99
N LEU A 157 -12.32 -2.15 -13.04
CA LEU A 157 -12.19 -1.08 -12.05
C LEU A 157 -11.00 -1.33 -11.13
N ARG A 158 -10.83 -2.57 -10.63
CA ARG A 158 -9.70 -2.94 -9.77
C ARG A 158 -8.37 -2.74 -10.47
N GLU A 159 -8.23 -3.19 -11.71
CA GLU A 159 -7.01 -3.03 -12.51
C GLU A 159 -6.68 -1.55 -12.72
N SER A 160 -7.68 -0.73 -13.05
CA SER A 160 -7.52 0.72 -13.25
C SER A 160 -7.22 1.48 -11.95
N ILE A 161 -7.75 1.03 -10.80
CA ILE A 161 -7.36 1.53 -9.47
C ILE A 161 -5.90 1.17 -9.16
N HIS A 162 -5.51 -0.08 -9.40
CA HIS A 162 -4.15 -0.53 -9.16
C HIS A 162 -3.12 0.23 -10.01
N GLU A 163 -3.44 0.49 -11.29
CA GLU A 163 -2.60 1.30 -12.17
C GLU A 163 -2.42 2.72 -11.60
N ARG A 164 -3.51 3.36 -11.19
CA ARG A 164 -3.45 4.69 -10.56
C ARG A 164 -2.59 4.68 -9.30
N ASP A 165 -2.79 3.71 -8.42
CA ASP A 165 -2.07 3.61 -7.17
C ASP A 165 -0.56 3.47 -7.41
N ASN A 166 -0.16 2.68 -8.42
CA ASN A 166 1.23 2.58 -8.84
C ASN A 166 1.81 3.91 -9.35
N LEU A 167 1.03 4.69 -10.10
CA LEU A 167 1.46 6.02 -10.54
C LEU A 167 1.61 6.99 -9.37
N VAL A 168 0.72 6.93 -8.37
CA VAL A 168 0.84 7.74 -7.14
C VAL A 168 2.08 7.34 -6.35
N LEU A 169 2.40 6.04 -6.28
CA LEU A 169 3.63 5.55 -5.66
C LEU A 169 4.89 5.97 -6.44
N ALA A 170 4.84 5.97 -7.77
CA ALA A 170 5.93 6.47 -8.60
C ALA A 170 6.14 7.98 -8.40
N MET A 171 5.05 8.74 -8.34
CA MET A 171 5.08 10.17 -8.05
C MET A 171 5.71 10.42 -6.68
N ILE A 172 5.31 9.68 -5.64
CA ILE A 172 5.95 9.70 -4.31
C ILE A 172 7.46 9.47 -4.39
N ASP A 173 7.90 8.48 -5.16
CA ASP A 173 9.31 8.16 -5.33
C ASP A 173 10.07 9.30 -6.04
N SER A 174 9.46 9.94 -7.05
CA SER A 174 10.05 11.04 -7.81
C SER A 174 10.06 12.39 -7.06
N LEU A 175 9.17 12.60 -6.10
CA LEU A 175 9.09 13.83 -5.30
C LEU A 175 10.24 14.04 -4.30
N MET A 176 11.12 13.04 -4.15
CA MET A 176 12.26 13.05 -3.23
C MET A 176 13.56 12.82 -4.01
N PRO A 177 14.29 13.87 -4.40
CA PRO A 177 15.58 13.72 -5.08
C PRO A 177 16.60 13.00 -4.18
N PRO A 178 17.59 12.28 -4.76
CA PRO A 178 18.55 11.49 -3.98
C PRO A 178 19.23 12.26 -2.85
N THR A 179 19.57 13.53 -3.06
CA THR A 179 20.20 14.41 -2.07
C THR A 179 19.34 14.77 -0.88
N MET A 180 18.01 14.62 -0.99
CA MET A 180 17.08 14.77 0.13
C MET A 180 16.75 13.45 0.84
N ARG A 181 17.01 12.32 0.20
CA ARG A 181 16.76 10.99 0.80
C ARG A 181 17.70 10.67 1.95
N ASP A 182 18.86 11.31 2.01
CA ASP A 182 19.87 11.03 3.05
C ASP A 182 19.98 12.15 4.11
N LYS A 183 19.15 13.21 4.02
CA LYS A 183 19.11 14.30 5.00
C LYS A 183 18.13 14.00 6.13
N ASP A 184 18.57 14.23 7.36
CA ASP A 184 17.75 14.06 8.57
C ASP A 184 16.88 15.30 8.87
N VAL A 185 17.35 16.49 8.49
CA VAL A 185 16.66 17.77 8.70
C VAL A 185 16.73 18.58 7.41
N PHE A 186 15.58 19.07 6.96
CA PHE A 186 15.47 19.93 5.78
C PHE A 186 15.49 21.41 6.18
N SER A 187 16.36 22.20 5.57
CA SER A 187 16.32 23.66 5.72
C SER A 187 15.12 24.28 4.98
N THR A 188 14.86 25.57 5.20
CA THR A 188 13.81 26.29 4.44
C THR A 188 14.14 26.35 2.95
N GLU A 189 15.41 26.49 2.63
CA GLU A 189 15.97 26.54 1.28
C GLU A 189 15.80 25.19 0.59
N ASP A 190 16.13 24.08 1.28
CA ASP A 190 15.88 22.71 0.81
C ASP A 190 14.40 22.54 0.43
N LYS A 191 13.48 23.02 1.26
CA LYS A 191 12.03 22.90 0.99
C LYS A 191 11.57 23.76 -0.19
N SER A 192 12.14 24.95 -0.37
CA SER A 192 11.79 25.83 -1.49
C SER A 192 12.31 25.34 -2.84
N GLU A 193 13.39 24.57 -2.85
CA GLU A 193 14.02 24.03 -4.05
C GLU A 193 13.17 22.94 -4.73
N VAL A 194 12.47 22.14 -3.92
CA VAL A 194 11.74 20.96 -4.42
C VAL A 194 10.22 21.12 -4.38
N ALA A 195 9.69 21.91 -3.44
CA ALA A 195 8.26 22.07 -3.29
C ALA A 195 7.77 23.40 -3.85
N SER A 196 7.32 23.39 -5.11
CA SER A 196 6.49 24.48 -5.65
C SER A 196 5.15 24.54 -4.90
N GLN A 197 4.57 25.73 -4.72
CA GLN A 197 3.28 25.91 -4.04
C GLN A 197 2.17 25.02 -4.64
N GLU A 198 2.15 24.84 -5.97
CA GLU A 198 1.17 24.00 -6.65
C GLU A 198 1.35 22.50 -6.36
N GLN A 199 2.58 22.05 -6.11
CA GLN A 199 2.88 20.66 -5.74
C GLN A 199 2.57 20.39 -4.26
N ARG A 200 2.77 21.36 -3.37
CA ARG A 200 2.50 21.24 -1.92
C ARG A 200 1.05 20.85 -1.62
N ASP A 201 0.10 21.52 -2.23
CA ASP A 201 -1.32 21.26 -1.99
C ASP A 201 -1.82 19.96 -2.62
N ASN A 202 -1.05 19.34 -3.52
CA ASN A 202 -1.56 18.24 -4.34
C ASN A 202 -1.02 16.87 -3.92
N VAL A 203 0.23 16.77 -3.46
CA VAL A 203 0.88 15.47 -3.17
C VAL A 203 0.17 14.71 -2.05
N LEU A 204 0.06 15.32 -0.86
CA LEU A 204 -0.56 14.68 0.30
C LEU A 204 -2.06 14.44 0.05
N ASN A 205 -2.71 15.34 -0.68
CA ASN A 205 -4.10 15.18 -1.09
C ASN A 205 -4.29 14.02 -2.08
N ASN A 206 -3.37 13.79 -3.01
CA ASN A 206 -3.40 12.65 -3.90
C ASN A 206 -3.26 11.33 -3.14
N VAL A 207 -2.36 11.25 -2.15
CA VAL A 207 -2.25 10.09 -1.26
C VAL A 207 -3.56 9.84 -0.53
N LYS A 208 -4.10 10.86 0.14
CA LYS A 208 -5.37 10.76 0.88
C LYS A 208 -6.54 10.35 -0.03
N THR A 209 -6.62 10.94 -1.22
CA THR A 209 -7.67 10.64 -2.22
C THR A 209 -7.56 9.20 -2.71
N THR A 210 -6.34 8.75 -3.00
CA THR A 210 -6.06 7.38 -3.43
C THR A 210 -6.54 6.36 -2.41
N ILE A 211 -6.21 6.55 -1.13
CA ILE A 211 -6.66 5.65 -0.05
C ILE A 211 -8.19 5.70 0.09
N ARG A 212 -8.79 6.90 0.08
CA ARG A 212 -10.26 7.06 0.18
C ARG A 212 -10.99 6.39 -0.97
N ASP A 213 -10.47 6.47 -2.19
CA ASP A 213 -11.11 5.88 -3.35
C ASP A 213 -10.98 4.35 -3.35
N ASN A 214 -9.88 3.80 -2.84
CA ASN A 214 -9.78 2.36 -2.57
C ASN A 214 -10.83 1.91 -1.56
N ILE A 215 -11.02 2.67 -0.47
CA ILE A 215 -12.07 2.40 0.52
C ILE A 215 -13.46 2.44 -0.13
N LYS A 216 -13.73 3.44 -0.98
CA LYS A 216 -15.01 3.55 -1.70
C LYS A 216 -15.24 2.40 -2.65
N PHE A 217 -14.20 1.96 -3.36
CA PHE A 217 -14.25 0.80 -4.24
C PHE A 217 -14.69 -0.44 -3.47
N ILE A 218 -13.97 -0.78 -2.40
CA ILE A 218 -14.28 -1.93 -1.55
C ILE A 218 -15.73 -1.89 -1.07
N LYS A 219 -16.18 -0.76 -0.51
CA LYS A 219 -17.55 -0.59 0.03
C LYS A 219 -18.66 -0.60 -1.03
N ALA A 220 -18.32 -0.55 -2.31
CA ALA A 220 -19.29 -0.43 -3.41
C ALA A 220 -19.38 -1.70 -4.27
N THR A 221 -18.64 -2.74 -3.92
CA THR A 221 -18.45 -3.97 -4.69
C THR A 221 -18.64 -5.18 -3.79
N SER A 222 -19.19 -6.27 -4.31
CA SER A 222 -19.11 -7.58 -3.65
C SER A 222 -17.84 -8.31 -4.08
N LEU A 223 -16.91 -8.51 -3.15
CA LEU A 223 -15.57 -9.04 -3.45
C LEU A 223 -15.39 -10.48 -2.99
N LYS A 224 -14.78 -11.32 -3.83
CA LYS A 224 -14.42 -12.69 -3.47
C LYS A 224 -13.10 -12.72 -2.70
N PRO A 225 -12.79 -13.82 -2.00
CA PRO A 225 -11.53 -13.92 -1.24
C PRO A 225 -10.26 -13.65 -2.03
N ASP A 226 -10.19 -14.08 -3.30
CA ASP A 226 -9.04 -13.82 -4.17
C ASP A 226 -8.89 -12.31 -4.45
N ASP A 227 -10.01 -11.61 -4.68
CA ASP A 227 -10.01 -10.16 -4.89
C ASP A 227 -9.54 -9.42 -3.63
N LEU A 228 -10.03 -9.83 -2.46
CA LEU A 228 -9.63 -9.26 -1.18
C LEU A 228 -8.16 -9.51 -0.85
N LYS A 229 -7.63 -10.67 -1.25
CA LYS A 229 -6.21 -10.99 -1.08
C LYS A 229 -5.34 -10.05 -1.91
N GLU A 230 -5.67 -9.84 -3.19
CA GLU A 230 -4.95 -8.90 -4.06
C GLU A 230 -4.98 -7.48 -3.50
N ILE A 231 -6.16 -7.00 -3.07
CA ILE A 231 -6.31 -5.66 -2.47
C ILE A 231 -5.47 -5.52 -1.19
N LYS A 232 -5.39 -6.58 -0.38
CA LYS A 232 -4.58 -6.57 0.84
C LYS A 232 -3.08 -6.53 0.54
N GLU A 233 -2.63 -7.19 -0.52
CA GLU A 233 -1.25 -7.11 -1.00
C GLU A 233 -0.93 -5.68 -1.48
N GLN A 234 -1.81 -5.08 -2.28
CA GLN A 234 -1.67 -3.69 -2.73
C GLN A 234 -1.64 -2.70 -1.56
N GLN A 235 -2.56 -2.85 -0.60
CA GLN A 235 -2.60 -2.05 0.62
C GLN A 235 -1.27 -2.15 1.38
N LYS A 236 -0.74 -3.36 1.54
CA LYS A 236 0.53 -3.59 2.24
C LYS A 236 1.68 -2.88 1.54
N ASP A 237 1.75 -2.97 0.22
CA ASP A 237 2.80 -2.30 -0.56
C ASP A 237 2.72 -0.78 -0.45
N PHE A 238 1.51 -0.22 -0.49
CA PHE A 238 1.28 1.21 -0.28
C PHE A 238 1.74 1.65 1.11
N ILE A 239 1.30 0.95 2.17
CA ILE A 239 1.68 1.23 3.56
C ILE A 239 3.20 1.15 3.72
N ASN A 240 3.85 0.12 3.17
CA ASN A 240 5.29 -0.06 3.26
C ASN A 240 6.07 1.08 2.60
N LYS A 241 5.59 1.57 1.44
CA LYS A 241 6.19 2.75 0.80
C LYS A 241 5.95 4.00 1.65
N TRP A 242 4.71 4.23 2.10
CA TRP A 242 4.37 5.37 2.95
C TRP A 242 5.22 5.41 4.23
N GLN A 243 5.42 4.29 4.92
CA GLN A 243 6.23 4.24 6.13
C GLN A 243 7.70 4.65 5.90
N LYS A 244 8.22 4.45 4.69
CA LYS A 244 9.62 4.80 4.35
C LYS A 244 9.80 6.29 4.06
N VAL A 245 8.81 6.94 3.46
CA VAL A 245 8.97 8.30 2.92
C VAL A 245 7.95 9.32 3.43
N GLY A 246 6.86 8.88 4.06
CA GLY A 246 5.72 9.72 4.47
C GLY A 246 6.09 10.83 5.44
N VAL A 247 6.94 10.55 6.44
CA VAL A 247 7.43 11.59 7.38
C VAL A 247 8.18 12.70 6.64
N ARG A 248 9.03 12.33 5.67
CA ARG A 248 9.82 13.28 4.90
C ARG A 248 8.97 14.06 3.91
N LEU A 249 8.02 13.39 3.25
CA LEU A 249 7.04 14.06 2.39
C LEU A 249 6.24 15.10 3.18
N VAL A 250 5.75 14.76 4.37
CA VAL A 250 5.03 15.71 5.21
C VAL A 250 5.94 16.87 5.66
N GLU A 251 7.20 16.60 5.98
CA GLU A 251 8.15 17.64 6.38
C GLU A 251 8.40 18.68 5.27
N VAL A 252 8.34 18.25 4.00
CA VAL A 252 8.58 19.09 2.81
C VAL A 252 7.29 19.75 2.30
N TYR A 253 6.18 19.01 2.25
CA TYR A 253 4.98 19.41 1.54
C TYR A 253 3.81 19.85 2.43
N ALA A 254 3.84 19.63 3.75
CA ALA A 254 2.80 20.13 4.66
C ALA A 254 3.16 21.47 5.31
N ASP A 255 2.13 22.23 5.68
CA ASP A 255 2.29 23.42 6.52
C ASP A 255 2.89 23.05 7.88
N ASN A 256 3.75 23.91 8.43
CA ASN A 256 4.50 23.63 9.67
C ASN A 256 3.61 23.28 10.87
N ASP A 257 2.42 23.87 10.96
CA ASP A 257 1.42 23.64 12.01
C ASP A 257 0.54 22.40 11.76
N LYS A 258 0.53 21.85 10.53
CA LYS A 258 -0.34 20.73 10.13
C LYS A 258 0.38 19.39 9.98
N LYS A 259 1.71 19.33 10.08
CA LYS A 259 2.49 18.10 9.85
C LYS A 259 1.99 16.89 10.64
N SER A 260 1.81 17.05 11.95
CA SER A 260 1.32 15.98 12.83
C SER A 260 -0.10 15.54 12.46
N GLU A 261 -0.94 16.50 12.07
CA GLU A 261 -2.30 16.23 11.62
C GLU A 261 -2.32 15.46 10.30
N GLU A 262 -1.50 15.84 9.32
CA GLU A 262 -1.41 15.16 8.02
C GLU A 262 -0.96 13.71 8.15
N LEU A 263 0.07 13.45 8.98
CA LEU A 263 0.50 12.07 9.27
C LEU A 263 -0.63 11.26 9.90
N LYS A 264 -1.27 11.83 10.93
CA LYS A 264 -2.37 11.16 11.61
C LYS A 264 -3.55 10.87 10.69
N GLN A 265 -3.94 11.83 9.85
CA GLN A 265 -5.04 11.64 8.89
C GLN A 265 -4.75 10.49 7.92
N ILE A 266 -3.51 10.36 7.45
CA ILE A 266 -3.14 9.27 6.53
C ILE A 266 -3.08 7.93 7.26
N ASP A 267 -2.56 7.89 8.49
CA ASP A 267 -2.57 6.68 9.33
C ASP A 267 -3.99 6.22 9.65
N ASP A 268 -4.89 7.16 9.97
CA ASP A 268 -6.31 6.89 10.20
C ASP A 268 -6.98 6.33 8.93
N LEU A 269 -6.63 6.85 7.75
CA LEU A 269 -7.11 6.32 6.47
C LEU A 269 -6.61 4.90 6.20
N PHE A 270 -5.36 4.56 6.53
CA PHE A 270 -4.88 3.18 6.40
C PHE A 270 -5.61 2.22 7.34
N ASN A 271 -5.93 2.68 8.56
CA ASN A 271 -6.74 1.91 9.51
C ASN A 271 -8.16 1.71 8.96
N GLU A 272 -8.78 2.74 8.38
CA GLU A 272 -10.09 2.64 7.74
C GLU A 272 -10.05 1.67 6.55
N TRP A 273 -9.00 1.70 5.74
CA TRP A 273 -8.84 0.78 4.61
C TRP A 273 -8.75 -0.68 5.09
N ASN A 274 -7.96 -0.97 6.13
CA ASN A 274 -7.88 -2.32 6.70
C ASN A 274 -9.23 -2.76 7.29
N ALA A 275 -9.96 -1.85 7.93
CA ALA A 275 -11.31 -2.13 8.42
C ALA A 275 -12.29 -2.42 7.27
N ALA A 276 -12.22 -1.67 6.17
CA ALA A 276 -13.06 -1.86 4.99
C ALA A 276 -12.85 -3.24 4.36
N VAL A 277 -11.61 -3.69 4.19
CA VAL A 277 -11.31 -5.05 3.66
C VAL A 277 -11.90 -6.15 4.55
N ARG A 278 -11.81 -6.00 5.88
CA ARG A 278 -12.38 -6.97 6.81
C ARG A 278 -13.90 -6.97 6.80
N GLN A 279 -14.48 -5.77 6.76
CA GLN A 279 -15.94 -5.60 6.74
C GLN A 279 -16.53 -6.18 5.46
N GLU A 280 -15.90 -5.94 4.32
CA GLU A 280 -16.32 -6.48 3.03
C GLU A 280 -16.35 -8.01 3.01
N ALA A 281 -15.36 -8.67 3.62
CA ALA A 281 -15.38 -10.12 3.76
C ALA A 281 -16.65 -10.62 4.49
N TRP A 282 -17.08 -9.93 5.56
CA TRP A 282 -18.30 -10.31 6.28
C TRP A 282 -19.56 -9.98 5.49
N GLU A 283 -19.59 -8.84 4.79
CA GLU A 283 -20.73 -8.43 3.95
C GLU A 283 -20.93 -9.40 2.79
N SER A 284 -19.85 -9.76 2.09
CA SER A 284 -19.86 -10.77 1.03
C SER A 284 -20.30 -12.16 1.55
N ILE A 285 -19.87 -12.59 2.74
CA ILE A 285 -20.37 -13.85 3.33
C ILE A 285 -21.87 -13.78 3.62
N ASN A 286 -22.34 -12.70 4.24
CA ASN A 286 -23.76 -12.51 4.54
C ASN A 286 -24.62 -12.51 3.26
N GLU A 287 -24.06 -11.94 2.20
CA GLU A 287 -24.67 -11.90 0.89
C GLU A 287 -24.78 -13.28 0.23
N GLU A 288 -23.76 -14.14 0.35
CA GLU A 288 -23.81 -15.54 -0.12
C GLU A 288 -24.96 -16.32 0.53
N PHE A 289 -25.21 -16.10 1.83
CA PHE A 289 -26.37 -16.68 2.50
C PHE A 289 -27.69 -16.08 1.99
N SER A 290 -27.75 -14.75 1.88
CA SER A 290 -28.96 -14.03 1.45
C SER A 290 -29.40 -14.39 0.03
N LEU A 291 -28.46 -14.51 -0.91
CA LEU A 291 -28.70 -14.95 -2.29
C LEU A 291 -29.26 -16.38 -2.36
N ASN A 292 -28.89 -17.22 -1.40
CA ASN A 292 -29.45 -18.54 -1.23
C ASN A 292 -30.65 -18.55 -0.28
N GLY A 293 -31.33 -17.43 -0.06
CA GLY A 293 -32.58 -17.35 0.74
C GLY A 293 -32.42 -17.72 2.21
N ILE A 294 -31.21 -17.59 2.76
CA ILE A 294 -30.90 -17.85 4.16
C ILE A 294 -30.69 -16.53 4.87
N GLU A 295 -31.55 -16.20 5.81
CA GLU A 295 -31.45 -14.99 6.62
C GLU A 295 -30.73 -15.29 7.93
N LEU A 296 -29.45 -14.92 7.99
CA LEU A 296 -28.69 -14.95 9.24
C LEU A 296 -28.89 -13.64 10.01
N ARG A 297 -28.66 -13.71 11.33
CA ARG A 297 -28.50 -12.49 12.13
C ARG A 297 -27.25 -11.73 11.64
N SER A 298 -27.27 -10.41 11.73
CA SER A 298 -26.12 -9.58 11.33
C SER A 298 -24.86 -9.94 12.12
N PHE A 299 -23.73 -10.02 11.44
CA PHE A 299 -22.41 -10.26 12.04
C PHE A 299 -21.35 -9.34 11.41
N ARG A 300 -20.30 -9.02 12.18
CA ARG A 300 -19.17 -8.18 11.72
C ARG A 300 -17.80 -8.71 12.15
N ASN A 301 -17.77 -9.89 12.77
CA ASN A 301 -16.57 -10.55 13.24
C ASN A 301 -16.83 -12.06 13.36
N GLY A 302 -15.77 -12.84 13.62
CA GLY A 302 -15.86 -14.29 13.68
C GLY A 302 -16.71 -14.84 14.82
N GLU A 303 -16.79 -14.14 15.95
CA GLU A 303 -17.63 -14.55 17.09
C GLU A 303 -19.12 -14.38 16.76
N ASP A 304 -19.49 -13.20 16.26
CA ASP A 304 -20.87 -12.90 15.82
C ASP A 304 -21.31 -13.82 14.69
N PHE A 305 -20.42 -14.11 13.74
CA PHE A 305 -20.70 -15.02 12.62
C PHE A 305 -20.97 -16.43 13.14
N THR A 306 -20.12 -16.94 14.02
CA THR A 306 -20.28 -18.25 14.65
C THR A 306 -21.61 -18.33 15.39
N ALA A 307 -21.91 -17.34 16.24
CA ALA A 307 -23.16 -17.28 16.99
C ALA A 307 -24.40 -17.20 16.08
N SER A 308 -24.29 -16.47 14.97
CA SER A 308 -25.39 -16.32 13.99
C SER A 308 -25.71 -17.64 13.30
N VAL A 309 -24.68 -18.39 12.90
CA VAL A 309 -24.83 -19.74 12.33
C VAL A 309 -25.40 -20.71 13.36
N GLU A 310 -24.86 -20.75 14.57
CA GLU A 310 -25.36 -21.63 15.63
C GLU A 310 -26.83 -21.35 15.96
N THR A 311 -27.20 -20.08 16.08
CA THR A 311 -28.57 -19.70 16.41
C THR A 311 -29.54 -20.09 15.30
N PHE A 312 -29.17 -19.88 14.03
CA PHE A 312 -29.98 -20.30 12.89
C PHE A 312 -30.22 -21.82 12.93
N ILE A 313 -29.17 -22.61 13.14
CA ILE A 313 -29.26 -24.07 13.22
C ILE A 313 -30.09 -24.53 14.43
N ASP A 314 -29.87 -23.94 15.60
CA ASP A 314 -30.60 -24.28 16.82
C ASP A 314 -32.10 -23.97 16.68
N ASP A 315 -32.46 -22.88 15.99
CA ASP A 315 -33.86 -22.53 15.73
C ASP A 315 -34.50 -23.49 14.69
N GLU A 316 -33.76 -23.93 13.66
CA GLU A 316 -34.24 -24.98 12.75
C GLU A 316 -34.40 -26.34 13.44
N LEU A 317 -33.48 -26.70 14.35
CA LEU A 317 -33.56 -27.91 15.18
C LEU A 317 -34.79 -27.91 16.11
N LYS A 318 -35.10 -26.78 16.76
CA LYS A 318 -36.29 -26.65 17.63
C LYS A 318 -37.61 -26.77 16.87
N ASN A 319 -37.62 -26.39 15.60
CA ASN A 319 -38.80 -26.41 14.74
C ASN A 319 -39.00 -27.76 14.01
N LEU A 320 -38.12 -28.74 14.25
CA LEU A 320 -38.33 -30.11 13.77
C LEU A 320 -39.64 -30.68 14.33
N GLY A 321 -40.54 -31.10 13.44
CA GLY A 321 -41.89 -31.58 13.79
C GLY A 321 -42.97 -30.51 13.83
N VAL A 322 -42.61 -29.22 13.77
CA VAL A 322 -43.54 -28.12 13.51
C VAL A 322 -43.64 -27.86 12.00
N LYS A 323 -42.50 -27.84 11.31
CA LYS A 323 -42.41 -27.77 9.85
C LYS A 323 -42.59 -29.15 9.21
N SER A 324 -42.95 -29.18 7.93
CA SER A 324 -42.97 -30.43 7.17
C SER A 324 -41.55 -31.02 7.04
N GLU A 325 -41.45 -32.35 6.91
CA GLU A 325 -40.17 -33.03 6.74
C GLU A 325 -39.47 -32.59 5.45
N GLU A 326 -40.24 -32.42 4.37
CA GLU A 326 -39.77 -31.93 3.08
C GLU A 326 -39.21 -30.50 3.19
N GLU A 327 -39.90 -29.61 3.90
CA GLU A 327 -39.44 -28.23 4.10
C GLU A 327 -38.15 -28.20 4.93
N SER A 328 -38.08 -28.98 6.00
CA SER A 328 -36.92 -29.02 6.89
C SER A 328 -35.68 -29.58 6.16
N LYS A 329 -35.85 -30.62 5.33
CA LYS A 329 -34.79 -31.15 4.46
C LYS A 329 -34.38 -30.16 3.37
N ARG A 330 -35.33 -29.41 2.79
CA ARG A 330 -35.05 -28.38 1.79
C ARG A 330 -34.21 -27.25 2.40
N ILE A 331 -34.58 -26.74 3.57
CA ILE A 331 -33.82 -25.68 4.27
C ILE A 331 -32.41 -26.17 4.60
N TYR A 332 -32.26 -27.41 5.08
CA TYR A 332 -30.95 -28.02 5.28
C TYR A 332 -30.14 -28.10 3.99
N ALA A 333 -30.70 -28.62 2.90
CA ALA A 333 -29.98 -28.73 1.63
C ALA A 333 -29.58 -27.36 1.06
N GLN A 334 -30.40 -26.33 1.28
CA GLN A 334 -30.10 -24.96 0.90
C GLN A 334 -28.94 -24.40 1.74
N PHE A 335 -29.01 -24.55 3.06
CA PHE A 335 -27.96 -24.11 3.98
C PHE A 335 -26.65 -24.87 3.82
N ALA A 336 -26.70 -26.19 4.03
CA ALA A 336 -25.53 -27.05 4.13
C ALA A 336 -24.95 -27.35 2.75
N ASP A 337 -25.74 -27.91 1.84
CA ASP A 337 -25.22 -28.41 0.57
C ASP A 337 -24.98 -27.29 -0.44
N SER A 338 -25.90 -26.32 -0.52
CA SER A 338 -25.87 -25.30 -1.58
C SER A 338 -25.03 -24.07 -1.23
N THR A 339 -24.93 -23.72 0.06
CA THR A 339 -24.19 -22.53 0.53
C THR A 339 -22.93 -22.91 1.32
N TRP A 340 -23.07 -23.69 2.40
CA TRP A 340 -21.96 -23.97 3.30
C TRP A 340 -20.85 -24.80 2.65
N PHE A 341 -21.16 -26.05 2.28
CA PHE A 341 -20.18 -27.00 1.74
C PHE A 341 -19.72 -26.65 0.32
N LYS A 342 -20.53 -25.91 -0.43
CA LYS A 342 -20.22 -25.49 -1.80
C LYS A 342 -19.38 -24.22 -1.86
N THR A 343 -19.64 -23.25 -0.99
CA THR A 343 -19.02 -21.91 -1.08
C THR A 343 -18.32 -21.52 0.22
N ILE A 344 -19.04 -21.46 1.34
CA ILE A 344 -18.49 -20.89 2.58
C ILE A 344 -17.29 -21.67 3.11
N GLN A 345 -17.38 -22.99 3.23
CA GLN A 345 -16.29 -23.82 3.75
C GLN A 345 -15.06 -23.87 2.83
N PRO A 346 -15.18 -24.20 1.53
CA PRO A 346 -14.00 -24.32 0.68
C PRO A 346 -13.32 -22.97 0.37
N VAL A 347 -14.10 -21.89 0.24
CA VAL A 347 -13.61 -20.59 -0.24
C VAL A 347 -13.40 -19.61 0.91
N TRP A 348 -14.45 -19.32 1.69
CA TRP A 348 -14.40 -18.29 2.72
C TRP A 348 -13.69 -18.72 4.01
N MET A 349 -13.89 -19.94 4.50
CA MET A 349 -13.26 -20.39 5.75
C MET A 349 -11.73 -20.39 5.66
N THR A 350 -11.18 -20.81 4.51
CA THR A 350 -9.74 -20.74 4.24
C THR A 350 -9.22 -19.32 4.39
N TYR A 351 -9.87 -18.37 3.70
CA TYR A 351 -9.51 -16.95 3.78
C TYR A 351 -9.62 -16.39 5.21
N LEU A 352 -10.70 -16.67 5.93
CA LEU A 352 -10.91 -16.14 7.27
C LEU A 352 -9.86 -16.65 8.27
N VAL A 353 -9.47 -17.93 8.19
CA VAL A 353 -8.46 -18.52 9.08
C VAL A 353 -7.07 -17.98 8.75
N GLU A 354 -6.68 -17.97 7.48
CA GLU A 354 -5.38 -17.42 7.04
C GLU A 354 -5.21 -15.95 7.45
N ASN A 355 -6.31 -15.19 7.44
CA ASN A 355 -6.33 -13.78 7.80
C ASN A 355 -6.62 -13.51 9.30
N LYS A 356 -6.67 -14.56 10.14
CA LYS A 356 -6.94 -14.49 11.59
C LYS A 356 -8.25 -13.76 11.93
N MET A 357 -9.23 -13.86 11.04
CA MET A 357 -10.59 -13.36 11.24
C MET A 357 -11.49 -14.39 11.92
N LEU A 358 -11.08 -15.66 11.89
CA LEU A 358 -11.75 -16.79 12.52
C LEU A 358 -10.71 -17.84 12.96
N THR A 359 -11.00 -18.62 14.00
CA THR A 359 -10.13 -19.70 14.49
C THR A 359 -10.61 -21.06 13.99
N ASP A 360 -9.71 -22.06 13.92
CA ASP A 360 -10.12 -23.44 13.61
C ASP A 360 -11.16 -23.98 14.60
N GLU A 361 -11.13 -23.52 15.85
CA GLU A 361 -12.14 -23.87 16.86
C GLU A 361 -13.53 -23.38 16.48
N ASN A 362 -13.66 -22.12 16.06
CA ASN A 362 -14.95 -21.56 15.60
C ASN A 362 -15.48 -22.33 14.39
N LYS A 363 -14.60 -22.68 13.44
CA LYS A 363 -14.94 -23.50 12.27
C LYS A 363 -15.47 -24.86 12.70
N ASN A 364 -14.74 -25.57 13.54
CA ASN A 364 -15.12 -26.91 14.03
C ASN A 364 -16.44 -26.88 14.80
N LYS A 365 -16.70 -25.80 15.55
CA LYS A 365 -17.96 -25.61 16.29
C LYS A 365 -19.15 -25.52 15.34
N MET A 366 -19.06 -24.70 14.29
CA MET A 366 -20.10 -24.58 13.26
C MET A 366 -20.30 -25.89 12.49
N GLU A 367 -19.21 -26.55 12.07
CA GLU A 367 -19.29 -27.83 11.36
C GLU A 367 -19.91 -28.94 12.22
N SER A 368 -19.60 -28.98 13.52
CA SER A 368 -20.24 -29.89 14.48
C SER A 368 -21.75 -29.65 14.55
N LYS A 369 -22.18 -28.38 14.63
CA LYS A 369 -23.59 -28.00 14.66
C LYS A 369 -24.34 -28.38 13.38
N ILE A 370 -23.72 -28.22 12.22
CA ILE A 370 -24.27 -28.70 10.94
C ILE A 370 -24.40 -30.22 10.95
N GLY A 371 -23.43 -30.93 11.54
CA GLY A 371 -23.49 -32.38 11.74
C GLY A 371 -24.61 -32.84 12.67
N GLU A 372 -24.82 -32.14 13.79
CA GLU A 372 -25.95 -32.36 14.71
C GLU A 372 -27.29 -32.22 13.98
N TRP A 373 -27.44 -31.16 13.19
CA TRP A 373 -28.65 -30.91 12.40
C TRP A 373 -28.89 -32.00 11.35
N LYS A 374 -27.84 -32.43 10.66
CA LYS A 374 -27.90 -33.57 9.72
C LYS A 374 -28.41 -34.84 10.40
N ASN A 375 -27.87 -35.17 11.56
CA ASN A 375 -28.21 -36.38 12.30
C ASN A 375 -29.65 -36.34 12.81
N ALA A 376 -30.18 -35.16 13.15
CA ALA A 376 -31.56 -34.99 13.54
C ALA A 376 -32.54 -35.19 12.37
N LEU A 377 -32.18 -34.72 11.16
CA LEU A 377 -33.00 -34.87 9.94
C LEU A 377 -32.91 -36.26 9.30
N TYR A 378 -31.74 -36.89 9.40
CA TYR A 378 -31.47 -38.21 8.88
C TYR A 378 -30.95 -39.11 10.01
N PRO A 379 -31.80 -39.52 10.97
CA PRO A 379 -31.40 -40.40 12.05
C PRO A 379 -30.76 -41.65 11.46
N SER A 380 -29.48 -41.88 11.78
CA SER A 380 -28.81 -43.09 11.32
C SER A 380 -29.54 -44.30 11.90
N ASN A 381 -30.17 -45.08 11.02
CA ASN A 381 -30.92 -46.28 11.38
C ASN A 381 -30.00 -47.46 11.65
N TRP A 382 -28.87 -47.26 12.33
CA TRP A 382 -28.00 -48.35 12.76
C TRP A 382 -28.78 -49.39 13.61
N TRP A 383 -29.82 -48.94 14.33
CA TRP A 383 -30.75 -49.79 15.08
C TRP A 383 -31.63 -50.69 14.17
N ILE A 384 -31.92 -50.32 12.92
CA ILE A 384 -32.64 -51.20 11.98
C ILE A 384 -31.79 -52.44 11.65
N TYR A 385 -30.47 -52.28 11.49
CA TYR A 385 -29.58 -53.43 11.30
C TYR A 385 -29.48 -54.32 12.54
N VAL A 386 -29.59 -53.75 13.75
CA VAL A 386 -29.68 -54.51 15.01
C VAL A 386 -31.01 -55.27 15.09
N VAL A 387 -32.13 -54.66 14.72
CA VAL A 387 -33.44 -55.33 14.68
C VAL A 387 -33.47 -56.45 13.62
N ILE A 388 -32.91 -56.22 12.43
CA ILE A 388 -32.77 -57.23 11.39
C ILE A 388 -31.89 -58.39 11.88
N ALA A 389 -30.79 -58.12 12.58
CA ALA A 389 -29.93 -59.15 13.17
C ALA A 389 -30.68 -59.98 14.23
N ILE A 390 -31.48 -59.35 15.09
CA ILE A 390 -32.31 -60.05 16.10
C ILE A 390 -33.36 -60.93 15.43
N VAL A 391 -34.02 -60.44 14.38
CA VAL A 391 -35.02 -61.21 13.61
C VAL A 391 -34.36 -62.41 12.92
N ILE A 392 -33.18 -62.25 12.32
CA ILE A 392 -32.44 -63.36 11.71
C ILE A 392 -32.04 -64.40 12.77
N ILE A 393 -31.54 -63.98 13.94
CA ILE A 393 -31.19 -64.88 15.04
C ILE A 393 -32.43 -65.63 15.55
N ALA A 394 -33.58 -64.96 15.66
CA ALA A 394 -34.84 -65.58 16.07
C ALA A 394 -35.34 -66.61 15.04
N ILE A 395 -35.21 -66.32 13.74
CA ILE A 395 -35.56 -67.25 12.65
C ILE A 395 -34.63 -68.47 12.67
N VAL A 396 -33.33 -68.28 12.85
CA VAL A 396 -32.35 -69.37 12.94
C VAL A 396 -32.61 -70.24 14.19
N ALA A 397 -32.89 -69.63 15.33
CA ALA A 397 -33.26 -70.34 16.57
C ALA A 397 -34.58 -71.13 16.43
N PHE A 398 -35.57 -70.58 15.72
CA PHE A 398 -36.83 -71.24 15.43
C PHE A 398 -36.65 -72.45 14.49
N ILE A 399 -35.79 -72.34 13.47
CA ILE A 399 -35.47 -73.46 12.57
C ILE A 399 -34.70 -74.57 13.32
N LEU A 400 -33.79 -74.21 14.22
CA LEU A 400 -33.01 -75.17 15.03
C LEU A 400 -33.87 -75.90 16.06
N THR A 401 -34.85 -75.23 16.69
CA THR A 401 -35.79 -75.85 17.63
C THR A 401 -36.79 -76.75 16.91
N LYS A 402 -37.25 -76.39 15.70
CA LYS A 402 -38.15 -77.23 14.89
C LYS A 402 -37.47 -78.49 14.31
N ARG A 403 -36.14 -78.48 14.17
CA ARG A 403 -35.34 -79.65 13.77
C ARG A 403 -35.06 -80.64 14.91
N ARG A 404 -35.31 -80.26 16.17
CA ARG A 404 -35.21 -81.18 17.31
C ARG A 404 -36.61 -81.67 17.70
N LYS A 405 -37.14 -82.64 16.95
CA LYS A 405 -38.17 -83.56 17.49
C LYS A 405 -37.48 -84.66 18.33
N PRO A 406 -38.13 -85.14 19.41
CA PRO A 406 -37.49 -85.93 20.46
C PRO A 406 -37.16 -87.34 19.97
N LYS A 407 -36.00 -87.87 20.36
CA LYS A 407 -35.74 -89.32 20.29
C LYS A 407 -36.58 -90.00 21.37
N SER A 408 -37.65 -90.70 20.97
CA SER A 408 -38.34 -91.66 21.82
C SER A 408 -37.55 -92.98 21.86
N ALA A 409 -37.40 -93.53 23.06
CA ALA A 409 -36.74 -94.80 23.33
C ALA A 409 -37.52 -96.00 22.78
N GLU A 410 -36.82 -97.05 22.34
CA GLU A 410 -37.41 -98.38 22.18
C GLU A 410 -36.42 -99.46 22.68
N ASN A 411 -36.91 -100.26 23.63
CA ASN A 411 -36.27 -101.42 24.23
C ASN A 411 -36.15 -102.57 23.21
N ILE A 412 -35.06 -103.33 23.28
CA ILE A 412 -35.05 -104.74 22.87
C ILE A 412 -34.53 -105.56 24.05
N SER A 413 -35.39 -106.44 24.58
CA SER A 413 -35.04 -107.43 25.60
C SER A 413 -34.78 -108.80 24.98
N LEU A 414 -33.80 -109.50 25.57
CA LEU A 414 -33.68 -110.96 25.77
C LEU A 414 -33.48 -111.90 24.56
N LYS A 415 -32.40 -112.69 24.63
CA LYS A 415 -32.51 -114.15 24.60
C LYS A 415 -31.44 -114.81 25.50
N GLU A 416 -31.98 -115.70 26.35
CA GLU A 416 -31.45 -116.90 27.03
C GLU A 416 -30.20 -116.81 27.90
#